data_AF-A0A7S4GHK4-F1
#
_entry.id   AF-A0A7S4GHK4-F1
#
_cell.length_a   1.000
_cell.length_b   1.000
_cell.length_c   1.000
_cell.angle_alpha   90.00
_cell.angle_beta   90.00
_cell.angle_gamma   90.00
#
_symmetry.space_group_name_H-M   'P 1'
#
loop_
_entity.id
_entity.type
_entity.pdbx_description
1 polymer ?
#
loop_
_entity_poly.entity_id
_entity_poly.type
_entity_poly.pdbx_seq_one_letter_code
_entity_poly.pdbx_strand_id
1 'polypeptide(L)'
;IFFRTMAEPKPVTGEMEVWDCRVSSGSCSGIFWRKNPFTGNGDSGNDWPRNGALLKGVVYEKDGEKHLKVAEIQQAGTSGFVPVNGEKWMPFEGGSNGGTWLHVPKQ
;
A
#
# COMPACT_ATOMS: atom_id res chain seq x y z
N ILE A 1 11.39 29.94 -12.01
CA ILE A 1 10.55 28.94 -11.28
C ILE A 1 11.16 27.58 -11.56
N PHE A 2 11.86 26.98 -10.59
CA PHE A 2 12.44 25.64 -10.77
C PHE A 2 11.33 24.61 -10.61
N PHE A 3 10.93 23.94 -11.69
CA PHE A 3 10.17 22.71 -11.60
C PHE A 3 11.10 21.63 -11.05
N ARG A 4 11.01 21.32 -9.76
CA ARG A 4 11.55 20.06 -9.24
C ARG A 4 10.71 18.94 -9.85
N THR A 5 11.28 18.20 -10.79
CA THR A 5 10.80 16.85 -11.09
C THR A 5 10.84 16.06 -9.79
N MET A 6 9.67 15.85 -9.15
CA MET A 6 9.56 15.02 -7.94
C MET A 6 9.68 13.56 -8.36
N ALA A 7 10.90 13.13 -8.70
CA ALA A 7 11.19 11.73 -8.96
C ALA A 7 10.96 10.92 -7.67
N GLU A 8 10.50 9.68 -7.81
CA GLU A 8 10.42 8.75 -6.68
C GLU A 8 11.81 8.58 -6.06
N PRO A 9 11.93 8.59 -4.73
CA PRO A 9 13.21 8.36 -4.07
C PRO A 9 13.65 6.90 -4.23
N LYS A 10 14.86 6.57 -3.77
CA LYS A 10 15.26 5.17 -3.67
C LYS A 10 14.38 4.44 -2.64
N PRO A 11 14.00 3.18 -2.91
CA PRO A 11 13.27 2.37 -1.95
C PRO A 11 14.12 2.07 -0.71
N VAL A 12 13.45 1.74 0.40
CA VAL A 12 14.09 1.45 1.69
C VAL A 12 14.88 0.14 1.63
N THR A 13 14.29 -0.91 1.07
CA THR A 13 14.88 -2.26 1.00
C THR A 13 15.25 -2.68 -0.42
N GLY A 14 14.62 -2.09 -1.43
CA GLY A 14 14.83 -2.43 -2.85
C GLY A 14 14.27 -3.80 -3.26
N GLU A 15 13.74 -4.57 -2.32
CA GLU A 15 13.18 -5.90 -2.51
C GLU A 15 11.64 -5.88 -2.46
N MET A 16 11.04 -6.91 -3.04
CA MET A 16 9.60 -7.12 -2.98
C MET A 16 9.24 -7.82 -1.66
N GLU A 17 8.42 -7.17 -0.85
CA GLU A 17 7.95 -7.65 0.44
C GLU A 17 6.46 -7.96 0.39
N VAL A 18 6.04 -8.95 1.17
CA VAL A 18 4.63 -9.32 1.32
C VAL A 18 4.13 -8.83 2.67
N TRP A 19 3.02 -8.09 2.65
CA TRP A 19 2.38 -7.50 3.81
C TRP A 19 0.91 -7.88 3.86
N ASP A 20 0.42 -8.18 5.06
CA ASP A 20 -1.00 -8.39 5.31
C ASP A 20 -1.70 -7.04 5.50
N CYS A 21 -2.77 -6.81 4.73
CA CYS A 21 -3.49 -5.53 4.70
C CYS A 21 -4.84 -5.67 5.41
N ARG A 22 -4.99 -4.97 6.54
CA ARG A 22 -6.24 -4.90 7.29
C ARG A 22 -6.24 -3.70 8.24
N VAL A 23 -7.41 -3.14 8.52
CA VAL A 23 -7.55 -2.19 9.62
C VAL A 23 -7.31 -2.93 10.96
N SER A 24 -6.47 -2.39 11.82
CA SER A 24 -6.26 -2.93 13.18
C SER A 24 -7.31 -2.46 14.18
N SER A 25 -8.05 -1.41 13.85
CA SER A 25 -9.15 -0.87 14.65
C SER A 25 -10.31 -0.39 13.76
N GLY A 26 -11.51 -0.31 14.33
CA GLY A 26 -12.73 0.11 13.62
C GLY A 26 -13.47 -1.01 12.90
N SER A 27 -14.49 -0.64 12.11
CA SER A 27 -15.43 -1.56 11.46
C SER A 27 -15.31 -1.62 9.92
N CYS A 28 -14.27 -1.00 9.37
CA CYS A 28 -14.05 -1.01 7.92
C CYS A 28 -13.72 -2.43 7.44
N SER A 29 -14.24 -2.81 6.27
CA SER A 29 -13.99 -4.14 5.66
C SER A 29 -12.74 -4.18 4.77
N GLY A 30 -11.98 -3.09 4.71
CA GLY A 30 -10.70 -2.96 4.02
C GLY A 30 -10.39 -1.50 3.72
N ILE A 31 -9.43 -1.28 2.82
CA ILE A 31 -8.73 0.01 2.73
C ILE A 31 -8.60 0.44 1.27
N PHE A 32 -9.14 1.62 0.92
CA PHE A 32 -8.97 2.18 -0.42
C PHE A 32 -7.50 2.41 -0.79
N TRP A 33 -7.15 2.24 -2.07
CA TRP A 33 -5.82 2.58 -2.54
C TRP A 33 -5.48 4.05 -2.31
N ARG A 34 -4.19 4.32 -2.15
CA ARG A 34 -3.65 5.68 -2.14
C ARG A 34 -2.91 5.94 -3.44
N LYS A 35 -2.91 7.23 -3.78
CA LYS A 35 -2.06 7.79 -4.82
C LYS A 35 -0.60 7.73 -4.36
N ASN A 36 0.30 7.78 -5.33
CA ASN A 36 1.72 7.96 -5.09
C ASN A 36 1.95 9.19 -4.20
N PRO A 37 2.54 9.03 -3.00
CA PRO A 37 2.69 10.13 -2.07
C PRO A 37 3.74 11.16 -2.53
N PHE A 38 4.59 10.83 -3.49
CA PHE A 38 5.65 11.71 -4.03
C PHE A 38 5.18 12.51 -5.24
N THR A 39 4.39 11.89 -6.13
CA THR A 39 3.99 12.49 -7.41
C THR A 39 2.52 12.89 -7.47
N GLY A 40 1.66 12.30 -6.63
CA GLY A 40 0.21 12.44 -6.71
C GLY A 40 -0.45 11.61 -7.81
N ASN A 41 0.31 10.76 -8.52
CA ASN A 41 -0.21 9.87 -9.56
C ASN A 41 -0.95 8.66 -8.99
N GLY A 42 -1.73 7.98 -9.85
CA GLY A 42 -2.53 6.83 -9.48
C GLY A 42 -3.96 7.19 -9.05
N ASP A 43 -4.70 6.19 -8.60
CA ASP A 43 -6.11 6.32 -8.23
C ASP A 43 -6.48 5.41 -7.06
N SER A 44 -7.66 5.63 -6.48
CA SER A 44 -8.18 4.88 -5.34
C SER A 44 -8.79 3.52 -5.72
N GLY A 45 -9.14 3.31 -7.01
CA GLY A 45 -9.75 2.11 -7.56
C GLY A 45 -11.07 1.67 -6.90
N ASN A 46 -11.77 0.73 -7.54
CA ASN A 46 -12.89 0.00 -6.91
C ASN A 46 -12.46 -1.40 -6.40
N ASP A 47 -11.27 -1.84 -6.79
CA ASP A 47 -10.65 -3.14 -6.50
C ASP A 47 -9.78 -3.11 -5.24
N TRP A 48 -10.19 -2.32 -4.25
CA TRP A 48 -9.42 -2.07 -3.05
C TRP A 48 -9.24 -3.33 -2.18
N PRO A 49 -8.13 -3.46 -1.43
CA PRO A 49 -7.85 -4.60 -0.55
C PRO A 49 -8.91 -4.78 0.53
N ARG A 50 -9.54 -5.96 0.56
CA ARG A 50 -10.35 -6.37 1.71
C ARG A 50 -9.45 -6.73 2.90
N ASN A 51 -9.95 -6.60 4.11
CA ASN A 51 -9.20 -7.01 5.31
C ASN A 51 -8.72 -8.46 5.19
N GLY A 52 -7.42 -8.67 5.34
CA GLY A 52 -6.76 -9.97 5.17
C GLY A 52 -6.27 -10.23 3.74
N ALA A 53 -6.32 -9.25 2.85
CA ALA A 53 -5.63 -9.32 1.58
C ALA A 53 -4.11 -9.26 1.79
N LEU A 54 -3.35 -9.96 0.96
CA LEU A 54 -1.89 -9.87 0.94
C LEU A 54 -1.46 -8.93 -0.18
N LEU A 55 -0.60 -7.98 0.15
CA LEU A 55 -0.04 -7.01 -0.77
C LEU A 55 1.44 -7.29 -0.94
N LYS A 56 1.90 -7.36 -2.18
CA LYS A 56 3.30 -7.54 -2.50
C LYS A 56 3.83 -6.30 -3.21
N GLY A 57 4.90 -5.73 -2.70
CA GLY A 57 5.40 -4.44 -3.19
C GLY A 57 6.74 -4.05 -2.62
N VAL A 58 7.18 -2.84 -2.97
CA VAL A 58 8.46 -2.28 -2.50
C VAL A 58 8.17 -1.15 -1.52
N VAL A 59 8.92 -1.10 -0.41
CA VAL A 59 8.74 -0.09 0.64
C VAL A 59 9.51 1.18 0.30
N TYR A 60 8.83 2.33 0.44
CA TYR A 60 9.39 3.67 0.35
C TYR A 60 9.06 4.43 1.62
N GLU A 61 9.85 5.47 1.89
CA GLU A 61 9.64 6.37 3.02
C GLU A 61 9.46 7.81 2.53
N LYS A 62 8.50 8.53 3.14
CA LYS A 62 8.28 9.95 2.93
C LYS A 62 7.98 10.61 4.27
N ASP A 63 8.74 11.64 4.64
CA ASP A 63 8.51 12.42 5.86
C ASP A 63 8.43 11.56 7.15
N GLY A 64 9.18 10.43 7.19
CA GLY A 64 9.17 9.47 8.29
C GLY A 64 8.03 8.43 8.24
N GLU A 65 7.13 8.51 7.26
CA GLU A 65 6.04 7.56 7.03
C GLU A 65 6.42 6.53 5.97
N LYS A 66 6.14 5.25 6.26
CA LYS A 66 6.36 4.16 5.32
C LYS A 66 5.14 3.95 4.42
N HIS A 67 5.42 3.72 3.14
CA HIS A 67 4.42 3.39 2.13
C HIS A 67 4.90 2.21 1.29
N LEU A 68 3.98 1.29 1.01
CA LEU A 68 4.20 0.19 0.07
C LEU A 68 3.73 0.62 -1.31
N LYS A 69 4.63 0.61 -2.30
CA LYS A 69 4.29 0.64 -3.72
C LYS A 69 3.89 -0.77 -4.13
N VAL A 70 2.60 -1.00 -4.30
CA VAL A 70 2.04 -2.34 -4.50
C VAL A 70 2.19 -2.72 -5.97
N ALA A 71 2.71 -3.92 -6.23
CA ALA A 71 2.83 -4.48 -7.57
C ALA A 71 1.82 -5.61 -7.78
N GLU A 72 1.58 -6.42 -6.74
CA GLU A 72 0.65 -7.55 -6.80
C GLU A 72 -0.24 -7.61 -5.55
N ILE A 73 -1.44 -8.16 -5.71
CA ILE A 73 -2.42 -8.39 -4.65
C ILE A 73 -2.93 -9.82 -4.70
N GLN A 74 -3.10 -10.43 -3.53
CA GLN A 74 -3.97 -11.58 -3.32
C GLN A 74 -5.13 -11.11 -2.44
N GLN A 75 -6.35 -11.11 -2.98
CA GLN A 75 -7.53 -10.67 -2.22
C GLN A 75 -7.85 -11.66 -1.10
N ALA A 76 -8.52 -11.17 -0.05
CA ALA A 76 -8.91 -11.99 1.08
C ALA A 76 -9.78 -13.17 0.62
N GLY A 77 -9.43 -14.39 1.05
CA GLY A 77 -10.15 -15.61 0.68
C GLY A 77 -9.83 -16.17 -0.71
N THR A 78 -8.93 -15.56 -1.48
CA THR A 78 -8.43 -16.10 -2.74
C THR A 78 -7.03 -16.69 -2.59
N SER A 79 -6.57 -17.41 -3.60
CA SER A 79 -5.19 -17.88 -3.73
C SER A 79 -4.52 -17.25 -4.95
N GLY A 80 -3.21 -17.03 -4.84
CA GLY A 80 -2.40 -16.48 -5.93
C GLY A 80 -2.38 -14.95 -5.96
N PHE A 81 -1.21 -14.41 -6.24
CA PHE A 81 -1.01 -12.98 -6.48
C PHE A 81 -1.36 -12.64 -7.93
N VAL A 82 -2.06 -11.53 -8.11
CA VAL A 82 -2.33 -10.93 -9.43
C VAL A 82 -1.79 -9.51 -9.47
N PRO A 83 -1.33 -9.00 -10.64
CA PRO A 83 -0.88 -7.62 -10.76
C PRO A 83 -1.99 -6.63 -10.40
N VAL A 84 -1.64 -5.56 -9.69
CA VAL A 84 -2.58 -4.43 -9.50
C VAL A 84 -2.70 -3.62 -10.78
N ASN A 85 -3.87 -3.03 -11.03
CA ASN A 85 -4.06 -2.15 -12.18
C ASN A 85 -3.56 -0.73 -11.88
N GLY A 86 -2.61 -0.26 -12.69
CA GLY A 86 -2.02 1.07 -12.54
C GLY A 86 -1.20 1.21 -11.27
N GLU A 87 -1.01 2.45 -10.84
CA GLU A 87 -0.15 2.76 -9.71
C GLU A 87 -0.95 2.79 -8.40
N LYS A 88 -0.68 1.82 -7.51
CA LYS A 88 -1.33 1.68 -6.21
C LYS A 88 -0.33 1.77 -5.06
N TRP A 89 -0.70 2.56 -4.06
CA TRP A 89 0.10 2.74 -2.85
C TRP A 89 -0.73 2.43 -1.61
N MET A 90 -0.05 1.95 -0.57
CA MET A 90 -0.67 1.70 0.73
C MET A 90 0.25 2.19 1.86
N PRO A 91 -0.18 3.15 2.70
CA PRO A 91 0.59 3.52 3.89
C PRO A 91 0.54 2.38 4.91
N PHE A 92 1.59 2.28 5.73
CA PHE A 92 1.62 1.31 6.82
C PHE A 92 0.63 1.67 7.93
N GLU A 93 0.40 2.97 8.15
CA GLU A 93 -0.49 3.51 9.17
C GLU A 93 -1.67 4.24 8.54
N GLY A 94 -2.87 3.98 9.07
CA GLY A 94 -4.12 4.67 8.76
C GLY A 94 -4.53 5.73 9.76
N GLY A 95 -3.81 5.85 10.88
CA GLY A 95 -4.14 6.75 11.98
C GLY A 95 -5.53 6.48 12.55
N SER A 96 -6.36 7.52 12.66
CA SER A 96 -7.75 7.39 13.14
C SER A 96 -8.67 6.58 12.20
N ASN A 97 -8.25 6.33 10.96
CA ASN A 97 -9.02 5.55 9.98
C ASN A 97 -8.74 4.05 10.04
N GLY A 98 -8.36 3.55 11.21
CA GLY A 98 -8.25 2.12 11.48
C GLY A 98 -6.89 1.64 11.95
N GLY A 99 -6.10 2.51 12.60
CA GLY A 99 -4.81 2.17 13.20
C GLY A 99 -3.79 1.74 12.15
N THR A 100 -3.01 0.72 12.46
CA THR A 100 -2.04 0.11 11.54
C THR A 100 -2.74 -0.70 10.46
N TRP A 101 -2.30 -0.52 9.21
CA TRP A 101 -2.89 -1.12 8.02
C TRP A 101 -2.05 -2.25 7.43
N LEU A 102 -0.72 -2.16 7.50
CA LEU A 102 0.18 -3.20 6.99
C LEU A 102 0.89 -3.92 8.13
N HIS A 103 0.70 -5.23 8.16
CA HIS A 103 1.17 -6.13 9.21
C HIS A 103 2.08 -7.20 8.61
N VAL A 104 3.03 -7.68 9.42
CA VAL A 104 3.78 -8.89 9.04
C VAL A 104 2.77 -10.03 8.88
N PRO A 105 2.75 -10.75 7.74
CA PRO A 105 1.83 -11.87 7.55
C PRO A 105 1.97 -12.89 8.67
N LYS A 106 0.85 -13.38 9.20
CA LYS A 106 0.87 -14.48 10.17
C LYS A 106 1.32 -15.75 9.47
N GLN A 107 2.28 -16.46 10.07
CA GLN A 107 2.72 -17.78 9.63
C GLN A 107 1.61 -18.83 9.81
#